data_AF-A0A2X2JYP0-F1
#
_entry.id   AF-A0A2X2JYP0-F1
#
_cell.length_a   1.000
_cell.length_b   1.000
_cell.length_c   1.000
_cell.angle_alpha   90.00
_cell.angle_beta   90.00
_cell.angle_gamma   90.00
#
_symmetry.space_group_name_H-M   'P 1'
#
loop_
_entity.id
_entity.type
_entity.pdbx_description
1 polymer ?
#
loop_
_entity_poly.entity_id
_entity_poly.type
_entity_poly.pdbx_seq_one_letter_code
_entity_poly.pdbx_strand_id
1 'polypeptide(L)'
;MDLLKVKIDSLIFIYNGQYNKISLVGSDKDKYNEEVNPDIDVFVVREGNGRQADNHSIGGVTKTNRGVYYDYIHSPILEIKKGNEEPQNSLYQIYKENISLKELDYRLRERAIKQHGLYSNGLKQGQITITNERWQITYYRFKSKT
;
A
#
# COMPACT_ATOMS: atom_id res chain seq x y z
N MET A 1 -26.29 -18.49 -23.43
CA MET A 1 -25.92 -17.06 -23.43
C MET A 1 -25.00 -16.87 -22.26
N ASP A 2 -23.70 -17.09 -22.46
CA ASP A 2 -22.71 -16.89 -21.39
C ASP A 2 -22.43 -15.39 -21.26
N LEU A 3 -22.61 -14.88 -20.04
CA LEU A 3 -22.27 -13.51 -19.69
C LEU A 3 -20.76 -13.32 -19.94
N LEU A 4 -20.40 -12.56 -20.98
CA LEU A 4 -19.03 -12.11 -21.21
C LEU A 4 -18.60 -11.28 -19.99
N LYS A 5 -17.84 -11.87 -19.06
CA LYS A 5 -17.19 -11.14 -17.98
C LYS A 5 -16.16 -10.20 -18.60
N VAL A 6 -16.52 -8.92 -18.75
CA VAL A 6 -15.57 -7.86 -19.10
C VAL A 6 -14.54 -7.76 -17.98
N LYS A 7 -13.28 -8.05 -18.31
CA LYS A 7 -12.18 -8.06 -17.34
C LYS A 7 -11.53 -6.67 -17.33
N ILE A 8 -11.66 -5.93 -16.22
CA ILE A 8 -11.02 -4.63 -16.07
C ILE A 8 -9.54 -4.83 -15.74
N ASP A 9 -8.66 -4.37 -16.61
CA ASP A 9 -7.21 -4.41 -16.38
C ASP A 9 -6.68 -3.15 -15.69
N SER A 10 -7.46 -2.06 -15.69
CA SER A 10 -7.07 -0.80 -15.07
C SER A 10 -8.26 0.06 -14.62
N LEU A 11 -8.08 0.75 -13.49
CA LEU A 11 -8.99 1.78 -13.01
C LEU A 11 -8.47 3.16 -13.40
N ILE A 12 -9.33 4.00 -13.95
CA ILE A 12 -9.01 5.36 -14.39
C ILE A 12 -9.83 6.35 -13.58
N PHE A 13 -9.18 7.38 -13.04
CA PHE A 13 -9.86 8.45 -12.34
C PHE A 13 -9.13 9.79 -12.48
N ILE A 14 -9.86 10.88 -12.25
CA ILE A 14 -9.32 12.24 -12.21
C ILE A 14 -9.39 12.74 -10.77
N TYR A 15 -8.28 13.24 -10.25
CA TYR A 15 -8.21 13.84 -8.91
C TYR A 15 -7.43 15.15 -8.98
N ASN A 16 -8.02 16.25 -8.51
CA ASN A 16 -7.45 17.60 -8.59
C ASN A 16 -6.91 17.96 -10.00
N GLY A 17 -7.64 17.58 -11.05
CA GLY A 17 -7.26 17.84 -12.45
C GLY A 17 -6.14 16.95 -12.99
N GLN A 18 -5.63 15.99 -12.20
CA GLN A 18 -4.61 15.03 -12.63
C GLN A 18 -5.26 13.72 -13.06
N TYR A 19 -4.84 13.21 -14.22
CA TYR A 19 -5.27 11.90 -14.74
C TYR A 19 -4.44 10.78 -14.12
N ASN A 20 -5.11 9.79 -13.53
CA ASN A 20 -4.47 8.65 -12.89
C ASN A 20 -4.99 7.35 -13.50
N LYS A 21 -4.06 6.47 -13.89
CA LYS A 21 -4.33 5.11 -14.36
C LYS A 21 -3.70 4.12 -13.39
N ILE A 22 -4.54 3.29 -12.76
CA ILE A 22 -4.12 2.26 -11.82
C ILE A 22 -4.24 0.90 -12.48
N SER A 23 -3.13 0.21 -12.64
CA SER A 23 -3.13 -1.17 -13.16
C SER A 23 -3.60 -2.12 -12.06
N LEU A 24 -4.63 -2.93 -12.36
CA LEU A 24 -5.16 -3.96 -11.46
C LEU A 24 -4.46 -5.29 -11.77
N VAL A 25 -3.51 -5.66 -10.91
CA VAL A 25 -2.67 -6.86 -11.10
C VAL A 25 -2.92 -7.88 -10.00
N GLY A 26 -2.75 -9.16 -10.32
CA GLY A 26 -2.94 -10.26 -9.36
C GLY A 26 -4.37 -10.30 -8.83
N SER A 27 -4.51 -10.43 -7.49
CA SER A 27 -5.82 -10.61 -6.84
C SER A 27 -6.78 -9.43 -7.03
N ASP A 28 -6.29 -8.23 -7.34
CA ASP A 28 -7.14 -7.04 -7.49
C ASP A 28 -7.93 -7.05 -8.79
N LYS A 29 -7.48 -7.84 -9.78
CA LYS A 29 -8.09 -7.96 -11.11
C LYS A 29 -9.53 -8.49 -11.07
N ASP A 30 -9.81 -9.35 -10.10
CA ASP A 30 -11.11 -10.01 -9.97
C ASP A 30 -11.98 -9.37 -8.86
N LYS A 31 -11.45 -8.36 -8.14
CA LYS A 31 -12.15 -7.67 -7.04
C LYS A 31 -13.06 -6.54 -7.48
N TYR A 32 -12.79 -5.94 -8.65
CA TYR A 32 -13.46 -4.75 -9.14
C TYR A 32 -14.07 -5.01 -10.52
N ASN A 33 -15.36 -4.71 -10.70
CA ASN A 33 -16.09 -4.84 -11.95
C ASN A 33 -16.82 -3.52 -12.29
N GLU A 34 -17.27 -3.39 -13.53
CA GLU A 34 -17.73 -2.12 -14.14
C GLU A 34 -19.02 -1.58 -13.50
N GLU A 35 -19.78 -2.43 -12.80
CA GLU A 35 -21.13 -2.08 -12.36
C GLU A 35 -21.22 -1.43 -10.97
N VAL A 36 -20.25 -1.61 -10.06
CA VAL A 36 -20.42 -1.18 -8.65
C VAL A 36 -19.08 -0.94 -7.95
N ASN A 37 -18.48 0.25 -8.00
CA ASN A 37 -17.41 0.62 -7.04
C ASN A 37 -17.26 2.16 -6.82
N PRO A 38 -18.29 2.91 -6.38
CA PRO A 38 -18.10 4.31 -5.99
C PRO A 38 -17.25 4.47 -4.72
N ASP A 39 -17.23 3.47 -3.84
CA ASP A 39 -16.67 3.57 -2.49
C ASP A 39 -15.28 2.93 -2.39
N ILE A 40 -14.30 3.54 -3.08
CA ILE A 40 -12.91 3.10 -3.08
C ILE A 40 -11.96 4.18 -2.61
N ASP A 41 -10.90 3.75 -1.94
CA ASP A 41 -9.72 4.56 -1.68
C ASP A 41 -8.54 4.04 -2.52
N VAL A 42 -7.72 4.98 -2.99
CA VAL A 42 -6.59 4.70 -3.88
C VAL A 42 -5.29 5.27 -3.31
N PHE A 43 -4.26 4.43 -3.21
CA PHE A 43 -2.90 4.83 -2.83
C PHE A 43 -2.00 4.86 -4.07
N VAL A 44 -1.72 6.07 -4.56
CA VAL A 44 -0.99 6.28 -5.82
C VAL A 44 0.50 6.52 -5.56
N VAL A 45 1.34 5.70 -6.17
CA VAL A 45 2.78 5.96 -6.31
C VAL A 45 3.10 5.92 -7.79
N ARG A 46 3.58 7.02 -8.35
CA ARG A 46 3.88 7.15 -9.78
C ARG A 46 5.04 6.23 -10.15
N GLU A 47 4.80 5.35 -11.11
CA GLU A 47 5.81 4.44 -11.64
C GLU A 47 6.65 5.14 -12.73
N GLY A 48 7.96 4.93 -12.69
CA GLY A 48 8.91 5.52 -13.63
C GLY A 48 9.19 7.01 -13.43
N ASN A 49 10.12 7.53 -14.22
CA ASN A 49 10.65 8.90 -14.10
C ASN A 49 10.33 9.76 -15.35
N GLY A 50 9.30 9.38 -16.12
CA GLY A 50 8.94 10.06 -17.37
C GLY A 50 8.41 11.48 -17.17
N ARG A 51 8.34 12.26 -18.27
CA ARG A 51 7.72 13.61 -18.31
C ARG A 51 6.22 13.58 -18.68
N GLN A 52 5.63 12.39 -18.69
CA GLN A 52 4.23 12.17 -19.01
C GLN A 52 3.33 12.85 -17.97
N ALA A 53 2.26 13.52 -18.42
CA ALA A 53 1.35 14.22 -17.51
C ALA A 53 0.50 13.26 -16.68
N ASP A 54 0.21 12.08 -17.22
CA ASP A 54 -0.57 11.03 -16.56
C ASP A 54 0.26 10.25 -15.53
N ASN A 55 -0.38 9.93 -14.42
CA ASN A 55 0.18 9.08 -13.38
C ASN A 55 -0.20 7.63 -13.63
N HIS A 56 0.81 6.78 -13.83
CA HIS A 56 0.64 5.33 -13.85
C HIS A 56 1.05 4.78 -12.50
N SER A 57 0.17 4.01 -11.87
CA SER A 57 0.46 3.30 -10.61
C SER A 57 -0.04 1.85 -10.71
N ILE A 58 0.47 0.99 -9.84
CA ILE A 58 0.12 -0.44 -9.81
C ILE A 58 -0.49 -0.77 -8.46
N GLY A 59 -1.69 -1.36 -8.45
CA GLY A 59 -2.42 -1.77 -7.25
C GLY A 59 -2.78 -0.60 -6.33
N GLY A 60 -2.89 -0.88 -5.03
CA GLY A 60 -3.19 0.15 -4.03
C GLY A 60 -4.65 0.61 -4.01
N VAL A 61 -5.56 -0.18 -4.60
CA VAL A 61 -6.99 0.08 -4.57
C VAL A 61 -7.61 -0.72 -3.42
N THR A 62 -8.37 -0.05 -2.57
CA THR A 62 -9.06 -0.65 -1.41
C THR A 62 -10.48 -0.12 -1.32
N LYS A 63 -11.37 -0.85 -0.63
CA LYS A 63 -12.68 -0.30 -0.28
C LYS A 63 -12.52 0.83 0.73
N THR A 64 -13.32 1.87 0.60
CA THR A 64 -13.39 2.92 1.61
C THR A 64 -13.98 2.34 2.91
N ASN A 65 -13.81 3.08 4.01
CA ASN A 65 -14.35 2.67 5.31
C ASN A 65 -15.88 2.60 5.28
N ARG A 66 -16.46 1.58 5.92
CA ARG A 66 -17.91 1.49 6.09
C ARG A 66 -18.39 2.41 7.22
N GLY A 67 -17.60 2.49 8.29
CA GLY A 67 -17.85 3.40 9.41
C GLY A 67 -17.41 4.83 9.13
N VAL A 68 -18.07 5.78 9.81
CA VAL A 68 -17.59 7.17 9.91
C VAL A 68 -16.65 7.25 11.10
N TYR A 69 -15.36 7.49 10.85
CA TYR A 69 -14.33 7.60 11.87
C TYR A 69 -13.73 9.00 11.87
N TYR A 70 -13.66 9.64 13.04
CA TYR A 70 -13.01 10.94 13.21
C TYR A 70 -11.54 10.82 13.61
N ASP A 71 -11.09 9.63 14.00
CA ASP A 71 -9.73 9.33 14.44
C ASP A 71 -9.27 7.95 13.89
N TYR A 72 -8.08 7.50 14.26
CA TYR A 72 -7.55 6.19 13.89
C TYR A 72 -8.48 5.05 14.36
N ILE A 73 -8.60 4.03 13.53
CA ILE A 73 -9.41 2.84 13.80
C ILE A 73 -8.59 1.83 14.61
N HIS A 74 -7.28 1.74 14.30
CA HIS A 74 -6.35 0.86 14.99
C HIS A 74 -5.01 1.56 15.24
N SER A 75 -4.31 1.13 16.29
CA SER A 75 -2.98 1.63 16.63
C SER A 75 -2.05 0.50 17.08
N PRO A 76 -1.64 -0.40 16.17
CA PRO A 76 -0.67 -1.46 16.50
C PRO A 76 0.67 -0.89 17.00
N ILE A 77 1.37 -1.73 17.76
CA ILE A 77 2.77 -1.48 18.11
C ILE A 77 3.62 -1.64 16.85
N LEU A 78 4.42 -0.61 16.56
CA LEU A 78 5.46 -0.62 15.55
C LEU A 78 6.82 -0.68 16.24
N GLU A 79 7.50 -1.80 16.05
CA GLU A 79 8.87 -2.02 16.48
C GLU A 79 9.82 -1.87 15.30
N ILE A 80 10.84 -1.01 15.43
CA ILE A 80 11.91 -0.85 14.45
C ILE A 80 13.25 -1.21 15.10
N LYS A 81 13.90 -2.24 14.57
CA LYS A 81 15.23 -2.68 14.99
C LYS A 81 16.27 -2.41 13.91
N LYS A 82 17.35 -1.71 14.26
CA LYS A 82 18.47 -1.41 13.35
C LYS A 82 19.72 -2.19 13.76
N GLY A 83 20.03 -3.24 12.99
CA GLY A 83 21.21 -4.08 13.27
C GLY A 83 21.16 -4.68 14.67
N ASN A 84 22.19 -4.37 15.47
CA ASN A 84 22.33 -4.86 16.85
C ASN A 84 21.77 -3.88 17.90
N GLU A 85 21.15 -2.77 17.49
CA GLU A 85 20.49 -1.85 18.41
C GLU A 85 19.25 -2.51 19.05
N GLU A 86 18.89 -2.05 20.24
CA GLU A 86 17.63 -2.42 20.86
C GLU A 86 16.43 -1.95 20.01
N PRO A 87 15.34 -2.73 19.95
CA PRO A 87 14.17 -2.32 19.19
C PRO A 87 13.54 -1.05 19.74
N GLN A 88 13.22 -0.11 18.85
CA GLN A 88 12.52 1.12 19.20
C GLN A 88 11.03 0.96 18.93
N ASN A 89 10.22 1.17 19.97
CA ASN A 89 8.77 1.02 19.91
C ASN A 89 8.09 2.36 19.68
N SER A 90 7.07 2.34 18.82
CA SER A 90 6.18 3.47 18.60
C SER A 90 4.77 2.97 18.30
N LEU A 91 3.79 3.86 18.38
CA LEU A 91 2.44 3.59 17.90
C LEU A 91 2.36 3.92 16.39
N TYR A 92 1.66 3.07 15.64
CA TYR A 92 1.38 3.31 14.23
C TYR A 92 -0.13 3.41 14.01
N GLN A 93 -0.60 4.61 13.70
CA GLN A 93 -2.02 4.91 13.52
C GLN A 93 -2.51 4.39 12.16
N ILE A 94 -3.57 3.59 12.17
CA ILE A 94 -4.24 3.05 10.98
C ILE A 94 -5.65 3.63 10.94
N TYR A 95 -5.96 4.33 9.85
CA TYR A 95 -7.23 5.02 9.62
C TYR A 95 -8.18 4.28 8.68
N LYS A 96 -7.77 3.10 8.17
CA LYS A 96 -8.50 2.35 7.13
C LYS A 96 -8.86 0.96 7.61
N GLU A 97 -10.12 0.57 7.41
CA GLU A 97 -10.61 -0.80 7.61
C GLU A 97 -9.93 -1.76 6.63
N ASN A 98 -9.78 -1.31 5.37
CA ASN A 98 -9.10 -2.03 4.30
C ASN A 98 -7.86 -1.24 3.89
N ILE A 99 -6.68 -1.74 4.24
CA ILE A 99 -5.40 -1.13 3.88
C ILE A 99 -4.62 -2.03 2.95
N SER A 100 -4.03 -1.45 1.90
CA SER A 100 -3.24 -2.22 0.95
C SER A 100 -1.83 -2.46 1.45
N LEU A 101 -1.22 -3.56 1.00
CA LEU A 101 0.19 -3.84 1.27
C LEU A 101 1.11 -2.80 0.63
N LYS A 102 0.71 -2.24 -0.52
CA LYS A 102 1.44 -1.14 -1.18
C LYS A 102 1.57 0.08 -0.26
N GLU A 103 0.48 0.45 0.39
CA GLU A 103 0.44 1.58 1.32
C GLU A 103 1.28 1.30 2.58
N LEU A 104 1.09 0.14 3.20
CA LEU A 104 1.88 -0.26 4.38
C LEU A 104 3.38 -0.32 4.06
N ASP A 105 3.76 -0.97 2.96
CA ASP A 105 5.15 -1.07 2.52
C ASP A 105 5.77 0.32 2.32
N TYR A 106 5.09 1.19 1.57
CA TYR A 106 5.58 2.54 1.29
C TYR A 106 5.76 3.35 2.58
N ARG A 107 4.74 3.41 3.45
CA ARG A 107 4.76 4.23 4.68
C ARG A 107 5.78 3.73 5.69
N LEU A 108 5.89 2.41 5.88
CA LEU A 108 6.84 1.81 6.80
C LEU A 108 8.28 2.02 6.32
N ARG A 109 8.55 1.88 5.00
CA ARG A 109 9.87 2.19 4.44
C ARG A 109 10.18 3.68 4.49
N GLU A 110 9.22 4.55 4.18
CA GLU A 110 9.37 6.00 4.30
C GLU A 110 9.82 6.39 5.72
N ARG A 111 9.19 5.81 6.74
CA ARG A 111 9.57 6.02 8.14
C ARG A 111 10.98 5.50 8.44
N ALA A 112 11.31 4.29 7.99
CA ALA A 112 12.64 3.71 8.16
C ALA A 112 13.74 4.53 7.45
N ILE A 113 13.45 5.11 6.29
CA ILE A 113 14.37 6.01 5.57
C ILE A 113 14.57 7.29 6.38
N LYS A 114 13.47 7.98 6.73
CA LYS A 114 13.50 9.28 7.40
C LYS A 114 14.11 9.24 8.80
N GLN A 115 13.84 8.18 9.56
CA GLN A 115 14.22 8.10 10.99
C GLN A 115 15.47 7.25 11.23
N HIS A 116 15.73 6.24 10.39
CA HIS A 116 16.80 5.26 10.65
C HIS A 116 17.85 5.17 9.53
N GLY A 117 17.67 5.91 8.43
CA GLY A 117 18.61 5.97 7.31
C GLY A 117 18.59 4.71 6.44
N LEU A 118 17.45 4.03 6.32
CA LEU A 118 17.29 2.97 5.31
C LEU A 118 17.65 3.51 3.92
N TYR A 119 18.39 2.72 3.15
CA TYR A 119 19.01 3.02 1.86
C TYR A 119 20.14 4.07 1.87
N SER A 120 20.57 4.53 3.04
CA SER A 120 21.77 5.38 3.20
C SER A 120 22.94 4.57 3.75
N ASN A 121 24.17 4.97 3.43
CA ASN A 121 25.40 4.38 3.98
C ASN A 121 25.47 2.83 3.86
N GLY A 122 24.96 2.28 2.75
CA GLY A 122 24.95 0.84 2.50
C GLY A 122 23.84 0.03 3.21
N LEU A 123 23.00 0.66 4.02
CA LEU A 123 21.87 0.02 4.72
C LEU A 123 20.73 -0.30 3.75
N LYS A 124 20.82 -1.42 3.03
CA LYS A 124 19.82 -1.81 2.01
C LYS A 124 19.06 -3.11 2.28
N GLN A 125 19.36 -3.77 3.39
CA GLN A 125 18.81 -5.07 3.75
C GLN A 125 17.88 -4.95 4.95
N GLY A 126 16.82 -5.75 4.97
CA GLY A 126 15.86 -5.77 6.06
C GLY A 126 14.61 -6.56 5.71
N GLN A 127 13.68 -6.58 6.65
CA GLN A 127 12.41 -7.29 6.53
C GLN A 127 11.33 -6.51 7.27
N ILE A 128 10.14 -6.43 6.68
CA ILE A 128 8.93 -5.98 7.40
C ILE A 128 8.09 -7.22 7.70
N THR A 129 7.67 -7.34 8.95
CA THR A 129 6.81 -8.42 9.42
C THR A 129 5.52 -7.81 9.92
N ILE A 130 4.38 -8.21 9.34
CA ILE A 130 3.06 -7.72 9.74
C ILE A 130 2.30 -8.91 10.32
N THR A 131 1.93 -8.77 11.60
CA THR A 131 1.23 -9.82 12.35
C THR A 131 -0.19 -9.37 12.63
N ASN A 132 -1.16 -10.27 12.42
CA ASN A 132 -2.57 -10.08 12.74
C ASN A 132 -2.97 -11.01 13.90
N GLU A 133 -3.95 -10.62 14.70
CA GLU A 133 -4.46 -11.36 15.85
C GLU A 133 -5.10 -12.72 15.48
N ARG A 134 -5.62 -12.88 14.25
CA ARG A 134 -6.33 -14.12 13.82
C ARG A 134 -5.53 -15.09 12.95
N TRP A 135 -4.46 -14.63 12.29
CA TRP A 135 -3.64 -15.45 11.41
C TRP A 135 -2.17 -15.12 11.65
N GLN A 136 -1.34 -16.15 11.79
CA GLN A 136 0.09 -15.96 11.98
C GLN A 136 0.74 -15.43 10.69
N ILE A 137 1.26 -14.20 10.83
CA ILE A 137 2.39 -13.60 10.12
C ILE A 137 2.29 -13.60 8.59
N THR A 138 2.06 -12.41 8.01
CA THR A 138 2.42 -12.20 6.60
C THR A 138 3.85 -11.66 6.53
N TYR A 139 4.76 -12.47 5.99
CA TYR A 139 6.17 -12.11 5.82
C TYR A 139 6.38 -11.32 4.51
N TYR A 140 6.96 -10.13 4.61
CA TYR A 140 7.49 -9.40 3.44
C TYR A 140 8.99 -9.22 3.59
N ARG A 141 9.76 -10.11 2.95
CA ARG A 141 11.21 -9.94 2.83
C ARG A 141 11.52 -9.08 1.62
N PHE A 142 12.14 -7.92 1.85
CA PHE A 142 12.70 -7.12 0.78
C PHE A 142 14.08 -7.64 0.45
N LYS A 143 14.24 -8.16 -0.76
CA LYS A 143 15.57 -8.26 -1.36
C LYS A 143 15.77 -6.99 -2.16
N SER A 144 16.76 -6.19 -1.79
CA SER A 144 17.34 -5.23 -2.72
C SER A 144 17.74 -6.01 -3.97
N LYS A 145 17.21 -5.67 -5.15
CA LYS A 145 17.85 -6.07 -6.40
C LYS A 145 19.23 -5.39 -6.40
N THR A 146 20.27 -6.21 -6.40
CA THR A 146 21.63 -5.81 -6.78
C THR A 146 21.69 -5.58 -8.27
#